data_AF-A0AAN7J4F4-F1
#
_entry.id   AF-A0AAN7J4F4-F1
#
_cell.length_a   1.000
_cell.length_b   1.000
_cell.length_c   1.000
_cell.angle_alpha   90.00
_cell.angle_beta   90.00
_cell.angle_gamma   90.00
#
_symmetry.space_group_name_H-M   'P 1'
#
loop_
_entity.id
_entity.type
_entity.pdbx_description
1 polymer ?
#
loop_
_entity_poly.entity_id
_entity_poly.type
_entity_poly.pdbx_seq_one_letter_code
_entity_poly.pdbx_strand_id
1 'polypeptide(L)'
;MKESKGLNDIEKNHLEDASLPSHAELLEIVQSQLEGPNSEQLSVTDLVKLERQFNAALSQTRSRKTQLMLESIMSLHEKERMLREEKKLLQRKIRATQDTKDTTEVVLGIIKHSNNQLAHPPQLETLSLLP
;
A
#
# COMPACT_ATOMS: atom_id res chain seq x y z
N MET A 1 25.18 11.20 14.19
CA MET A 1 24.22 11.06 15.30
C MET A 1 22.85 11.39 14.73
N LYS A 2 21.88 10.49 14.63
CA LYS A 2 21.37 9.59 15.66
C LYS A 2 21.06 8.21 15.07
N GLU A 3 21.42 7.19 15.83
CA GLU A 3 20.98 5.82 15.68
C GLU A 3 19.47 5.72 15.92
N SER A 4 18.79 4.83 15.19
CA SER A 4 17.57 4.18 15.70
C SER A 4 17.76 2.68 15.53
N LYS A 5 18.33 2.07 16.56
CA LYS A 5 18.29 0.64 16.84
C LYS A 5 16.96 0.33 17.54
N GLY A 6 16.30 -0.76 17.16
CA GLY A 6 15.24 -1.34 17.98
C GLY A 6 14.08 -1.93 17.20
N LEU A 7 14.32 -3.01 16.44
CA LEU A 7 13.28 -3.95 16.02
C LEU A 7 13.83 -5.39 16.15
N ASN A 8 14.43 -5.68 17.30
CA ASN A 8 14.98 -7.01 17.60
C ASN A 8 14.44 -7.51 18.94
N ASP A 9 13.13 -7.46 19.15
CA ASP A 9 12.47 -8.12 20.29
C ASP A 9 11.08 -8.64 19.89
N ILE A 10 10.93 -9.16 18.67
CA ILE A 10 9.79 -10.06 18.39
C ILE A 10 10.21 -11.42 18.88
N GLU A 11 10.06 -11.57 20.20
CA GLU A 11 9.85 -12.80 20.95
C GLU A 11 10.14 -14.07 20.14
N LYS A 12 11.40 -14.49 20.26
CA LYS A 12 11.82 -15.87 20.09
C LYS A 12 11.04 -16.73 21.09
N ASN A 13 9.80 -17.09 20.75
CA ASN A 13 9.05 -18.13 21.42
C ASN A 13 9.64 -19.48 21.01
N HIS A 14 10.74 -19.81 21.66
CA HIS A 14 11.29 -21.15 21.69
C HIS A 14 10.35 -22.02 22.54
N LEU A 15 9.22 -22.42 21.96
CA LEU A 15 8.54 -23.61 22.45
C LEU A 15 9.17 -24.80 21.74
N GLU A 16 9.78 -25.64 22.57
CA GLU A 16 10.33 -26.93 22.21
C GLU A 16 9.35 -27.73 21.33
N ASP A 17 9.96 -28.60 20.54
CA ASP A 17 9.48 -29.45 19.45
C ASP A 17 8.38 -30.47 19.84
N ALA A 18 7.37 -30.03 20.59
CA ALA A 18 6.13 -30.76 20.73
C ALA A 18 5.26 -30.40 19.53
N SER A 19 5.21 -31.29 18.54
CA SER A 19 4.24 -31.26 17.44
C SER A 19 2.88 -30.83 17.99
N LEU A 20 2.47 -29.59 17.70
CA LEU A 20 1.21 -29.05 18.18
C LEU A 20 0.09 -29.88 17.55
N PRO A 21 -0.86 -30.39 18.35
CA PRO A 21 -1.97 -31.13 17.81
C PRO A 21 -2.72 -30.25 16.81
N SER A 22 -3.00 -30.82 15.65
CA SER A 22 -3.83 -30.22 14.62
C SER A 22 -5.22 -29.89 15.16
N HIS A 23 -5.92 -29.00 14.46
CA HIS A 23 -7.30 -28.67 14.80
C HIS A 23 -8.21 -29.91 14.88
N ALA A 24 -7.97 -30.92 14.04
CA ALA A 24 -8.71 -32.17 14.06
C ALA A 24 -8.41 -32.99 15.33
N GLU A 25 -7.14 -33.10 15.72
CA GLU A 25 -6.73 -33.77 16.96
C GLU A 25 -7.28 -33.04 18.20
N LEU A 26 -7.26 -31.71 18.22
CA LEU A 26 -7.86 -30.91 19.29
C LEU A 26 -9.37 -31.15 19.42
N LEU A 27 -10.09 -31.23 18.29
CA LEU A 27 -11.53 -31.54 18.26
C LEU A 27 -11.81 -32.95 18.78
N GLU A 28 -11.02 -33.93 18.35
CA GLU A 28 -11.14 -35.32 18.80
C GLU A 28 -10.92 -35.41 20.32
N ILE A 29 -9.96 -34.68 20.87
CA ILE A 29 -9.71 -34.65 22.31
C ILE A 29 -10.92 -34.05 23.07
N VAL A 30 -11.49 -32.94 22.60
CA VAL A 30 -12.69 -32.35 23.21
C VAL A 30 -13.85 -33.35 23.23
N GLN A 31 -14.15 -33.96 22.07
CA GLN A 31 -15.28 -34.88 21.95
C GLN A 31 -15.08 -36.19 22.71
N SER A 32 -13.88 -36.78 22.66
CA SER A 32 -13.64 -38.11 23.23
C SER A 32 -13.31 -38.09 24.72
N GLN A 33 -12.65 -37.03 25.20
CA GLN A 33 -12.15 -36.97 26.58
C GLN A 33 -12.97 -36.04 27.47
N LEU A 34 -13.49 -34.92 26.97
CA LEU A 34 -14.22 -33.95 27.81
C LEU A 34 -15.74 -34.12 27.74
N GLU A 35 -16.26 -34.39 26.54
CA GLU A 35 -17.71 -34.54 26.30
C GLU A 35 -18.16 -36.00 26.16
N GLY A 36 -17.20 -36.93 26.11
CA GLY A 36 -17.41 -38.35 25.89
C GLY A 36 -17.43 -39.19 27.17
N PRO A 37 -17.65 -40.52 27.05
CA PRO A 37 -17.73 -41.44 28.19
C PRO A 37 -16.44 -41.56 29.00
N ASN A 38 -15.31 -41.06 28.47
CA ASN A 38 -14.02 -41.07 29.15
C ASN A 38 -13.83 -39.86 30.09
N SER A 39 -14.78 -38.92 30.15
CA SER A 39 -14.62 -37.70 30.97
C SER A 39 -14.57 -38.00 32.48
N GLU A 40 -15.22 -39.07 32.93
CA GLU A 40 -15.15 -39.55 34.31
C GLU A 40 -13.82 -40.26 34.64
N GLN A 41 -13.01 -40.59 33.63
CA GLN A 41 -11.74 -41.34 33.78
C GLN A 41 -10.49 -40.45 33.73
N LEU A 42 -10.65 -39.15 33.48
CA LEU A 42 -9.52 -38.23 33.37
C LEU A 42 -8.84 -37.99 34.72
N SER A 43 -7.53 -38.19 34.77
CA SER A 43 -6.73 -37.80 35.93
C SER A 43 -6.45 -36.30 35.92
N VAL A 44 -6.07 -35.75 37.09
CA VAL A 44 -5.61 -34.35 37.19
C VAL A 44 -4.42 -34.08 36.26
N THR A 45 -3.54 -35.06 36.06
CA THR A 45 -2.39 -34.95 35.16
C THR A 45 -2.82 -34.81 33.70
N ASP A 46 -3.84 -35.57 33.28
CA ASP A 46 -4.39 -35.48 31.92
C ASP A 46 -5.04 -34.12 31.68
N LEU A 47 -5.77 -33.60 32.67
CA LEU A 47 -6.37 -32.27 32.60
C LEU A 47 -5.31 -31.17 32.46
N VAL A 48 -4.21 -31.24 33.22
CA VAL A 48 -3.09 -30.29 33.11
C VAL A 48 -2.42 -30.37 31.73
N LYS A 49 -2.24 -31.57 31.18
CA LYS A 49 -1.69 -31.74 29.82
C LYS A 49 -2.61 -31.10 28.78
N LEU A 50 -3.92 -31.31 28.93
CA LEU A 50 -4.92 -30.78 28.02
C LEU A 50 -4.99 -29.25 28.06
N GLU A 51 -4.97 -28.65 29.25
CA GLU A 51 -4.88 -27.20 29.43
C GLU A 51 -3.66 -26.61 28.69
N ARG A 52 -2.49 -27.25 28.82
CA ARG A 52 -1.27 -26.82 28.12
C ARG A 52 -1.42 -26.88 26.60
N GLN A 53 -2.03 -27.94 26.08
CA GLN A 53 -2.27 -28.09 24.64
C GLN A 53 -3.20 -27.01 24.10
N PHE A 54 -4.31 -26.72 24.81
CA PHE A 54 -5.21 -25.64 24.41
C PHE A 54 -4.56 -24.27 24.48
N ASN A 55 -3.78 -24.00 25.54
CA ASN A 55 -3.08 -22.73 25.67
C ASN A 55 -2.06 -22.53 24.52
N ALA A 56 -1.32 -23.59 24.17
CA ALA A 56 -0.38 -23.53 23.06
C ALA A 56 -1.07 -23.29 21.71
N ALA A 57 -2.16 -23.99 21.42
CA ALA A 57 -2.95 -23.80 20.20
C ALA A 57 -3.58 -22.39 20.12
N LEU A 58 -4.07 -21.87 21.24
CA LEU A 58 -4.61 -20.51 21.34
C LEU A 58 -3.53 -19.45 21.11
N SER A 59 -2.35 -19.63 21.71
CA SER A 59 -1.21 -18.74 21.52
C SER A 59 -0.76 -18.71 20.06
N GLN A 60 -0.63 -19.88 19.43
CA GLN A 60 -0.31 -20.00 18.01
C GLN A 60 -1.35 -19.30 17.12
N THR A 61 -2.63 -19.50 17.40
CA THR A 61 -3.73 -18.86 16.66
C THR A 61 -3.67 -17.34 16.75
N ARG A 62 -3.44 -16.80 17.96
CA ARG A 62 -3.29 -15.36 18.18
C ARG A 62 -2.07 -14.82 17.45
N SER A 63 -0.93 -15.50 17.55
CA SER A 63 0.30 -15.12 16.85
C SER A 63 0.09 -15.07 15.33
N ARG A 64 -0.51 -16.11 14.75
CA ARG A 64 -0.80 -16.16 13.32
C ARG A 64 -1.77 -15.06 12.89
N LYS A 65 -2.81 -14.78 13.68
CA LYS A 65 -3.74 -13.68 13.42
C LYS A 65 -3.02 -12.34 13.39
N THR A 66 -2.16 -12.06 14.37
CA THR A 66 -1.37 -10.83 14.44
C THR A 66 -0.43 -10.70 13.25
N GLN A 67 0.27 -11.77 12.88
CA GLN A 67 1.15 -11.79 11.71
C GLN A 67 0.39 -11.42 10.44
N LEU A 68 -0.74 -12.08 10.17
CA LEU A 68 -1.57 -11.80 8.99
C LEU A 68 -2.10 -10.37 8.96
N MET A 69 -2.49 -9.83 10.12
CA MET A 69 -2.92 -8.43 10.23
C MET A 69 -1.77 -7.46 9.90
N LEU A 70 -0.56 -7.72 10.41
CA LEU A 70 0.60 -6.89 10.14
C LEU A 70 0.99 -6.94 8.65
N GLU A 71 1.02 -8.13 8.05
CA GLU A 71 1.26 -8.32 6.62
C GLU A 71 0.24 -7.53 5.77
N SER A 72 -1.04 -7.57 6.16
CA SER A 72 -2.10 -6.81 5.49
C SER A 72 -1.89 -5.30 5.62
N ILE A 73 -1.57 -4.80 6.81
CA ILE A 73 -1.29 -3.37 7.05
C ILE A 73 -0.11 -2.90 6.20
N MET A 74 0.98 -3.67 6.16
CA MET A 74 2.16 -3.33 5.37
C MET A 74 1.86 -3.27 3.87
N SER A 75 1.12 -4.27 3.36
CA SER A 75 0.70 -4.32 1.95
C SER A 75 -0.17 -3.12 1.57
N LEU A 76 -1.14 -2.75 2.43
CA LEU A 76 -1.99 -1.59 2.22
C LEU A 76 -1.20 -0.28 2.24
N HIS A 77 -0.27 -0.12 3.18
CA HIS A 77 0.56 1.07 3.28
C HIS A 77 1.45 1.26 2.04
N GLU A 78 2.02 0.16 1.53
CA GLU A 78 2.81 0.18 0.30
C GLU A 78 1.95 0.54 -0.92
N LYS A 79 0.75 -0.04 -1.03
CA LYS A 79 -0.20 0.32 -2.09
C LYS A 79 -0.59 1.80 -2.03
N GLU A 80 -0.83 2.33 -0.83
CA GLU A 80 -1.15 3.73 -0.63
C GLU A 80 0.01 4.65 -1.08
N ARG A 81 1.25 4.29 -0.71
CA ARG A 81 2.46 5.01 -1.13
C ARG A 81 2.57 5.08 -2.65
N MET A 82 2.44 3.94 -3.32
CA MET A 82 2.51 3.85 -4.80
C MET A 82 1.44 4.72 -5.47
N LEU A 83 0.19 4.66 -4.98
CA LEU A 83 -0.91 5.48 -5.51
C LEU A 83 -0.67 6.98 -5.30
N ARG A 84 -0.12 7.38 -4.15
CA ARG A 84 0.25 8.79 -3.89
C ARG A 84 1.32 9.28 -4.86
N GLU A 85 2.33 8.46 -5.15
CA GLU A 85 3.39 8.78 -6.10
C GLU A 85 2.87 8.89 -7.54
N GLU A 86 2.04 7.94 -7.97
CA GLU A 86 1.39 7.95 -9.28
C GLU A 86 0.51 9.20 -9.43
N LYS A 87 -0.33 9.50 -8.43
CA LYS A 87 -1.15 10.72 -8.41
C LYS A 87 -0.29 11.98 -8.56
N LYS A 88 0.83 12.07 -7.86
CA LYS A 88 1.76 13.21 -7.95
C LYS A 88 2.41 13.31 -9.33
N LEU A 89 2.71 12.19 -9.98
CA LEU A 89 3.23 12.17 -11.34
C LEU A 89 2.18 12.65 -12.34
N LEU A 90 0.95 12.14 -12.25
CA LEU A 90 -0.16 12.55 -13.11
C LEU A 90 -0.49 14.04 -12.96
N GLN A 91 -0.54 14.54 -11.73
CA GLN A 91 -0.75 15.97 -11.47
C GLN A 91 0.34 16.85 -12.09
N ARG A 92 1.61 16.43 -12.04
CA ARG A 92 2.71 17.14 -12.71
C ARG A 92 2.55 17.11 -14.23
N LYS A 93 2.18 15.98 -14.80
CA LYS A 93 1.95 15.84 -16.24
C LYS A 93 0.80 16.73 -16.73
N ILE A 94 -0.31 16.77 -15.99
CA ILE A 94 -1.46 17.64 -16.29
C ILE A 94 -1.05 19.12 -16.28
N ARG A 95 -0.31 19.56 -15.24
CA ARG A 95 0.19 20.94 -15.16
C ARG A 95 1.09 21.29 -16.34
N ALA A 96 2.08 20.44 -16.64
CA ALA A 96 2.96 20.66 -17.78
C ALA A 96 2.20 20.75 -19.11
N THR A 97 1.20 19.88 -19.34
CA THR A 97 0.38 19.95 -20.57
C THR A 97 -0.45 21.23 -20.65
N GLN A 98 -0.97 21.73 -19.52
CA GLN A 98 -1.69 22.99 -19.49
C GLN A 98 -0.77 24.17 -19.83
N ASP A 99 0.41 24.23 -19.19
CA ASP A 99 1.41 25.27 -19.43
C ASP A 99 1.85 25.29 -20.91
N THR A 100 2.05 24.11 -21.53
CA THR A 100 2.40 24.05 -22.96
C THR A 100 1.28 24.54 -23.87
N LYS A 101 0.01 24.27 -23.52
CA LYS A 101 -1.14 24.72 -24.30
C LYS A 101 -1.26 26.25 -24.23
N ASP A 102 -1.16 26.80 -23.02
CA ASP A 102 -1.25 28.25 -22.79
C ASP A 102 -0.11 28.98 -23.52
N THR A 103 1.11 28.44 -23.48
CA THR A 103 2.25 29.00 -24.22
C THR A 103 2.06 28.93 -25.73
N THR A 104 1.50 27.83 -26.25
CA THR A 104 1.24 27.66 -27.69
C THR A 104 0.15 28.63 -28.18
N GLU A 105 -0.91 28.84 -27.40
CA GLU A 105 -1.96 29.82 -27.73
C GLU A 105 -1.43 31.26 -27.72
N VAL A 106 -0.59 31.62 -26.74
CA VAL A 106 0.08 32.93 -26.70
C VAL A 106 0.99 33.14 -27.92
N VAL A 107 1.84 32.15 -28.25
CA VAL A 107 2.73 32.22 -29.41
C VAL A 107 1.93 32.35 -30.72
N LEU A 108 0.85 31.58 -30.88
CA LEU A 108 -0.01 31.67 -32.06
C LEU A 108 -0.69 33.05 -32.16
N GLY A 109 -1.11 33.63 -31.03
CA GLY A 109 -1.64 35.00 -30.97
C GLY A 109 -0.61 36.05 -31.41
N ILE A 110 0.63 35.95 -30.95
CA ILE A 110 1.73 36.85 -31.34
C ILE A 110 2.02 36.75 -32.84
N ILE A 111 2.11 35.53 -33.39
CA ILE A 111 2.37 35.31 -34.83
C ILE A 111 1.29 35.95 -35.71
N LYS A 112 0.01 35.81 -35.31
CA LYS A 112 -1.12 36.44 -36.02
C LYS A 112 -1.03 37.97 -35.99
N HIS A 113 -0.66 38.54 -34.84
CA HIS A 113 -0.55 40.00 -34.69
C HIS A 113 0.63 40.58 -35.50
N SER A 114 1.76 39.86 -35.58
CA SER A 114 2.94 40.28 -36.35
C SER A 114 2.68 40.28 -37.87
N ASN A 115 1.95 39.28 -38.39
CA ASN A 115 1.65 39.19 -39.82
C ASN A 115 0.72 40.31 -40.33
N ASN A 116 -0.08 40.93 -39.46
CA ASN A 116 -0.95 42.05 -39.84
C ASN A 116 -0.22 43.41 -39.91
N GLN A 117 1.02 43.51 -39.41
CA GLN A 117 1.81 44.76 -39.46
C GLN A 117 2.76 44.85 -40.66
N LEU A 118 2.83 43.81 -41.50
CA LEU A 118 3.63 43.78 -42.73
C LEU A 118 2.78 43.97 -44.00
N ALA A 119 1.67 44.69 -43.89
CA ALA A 119 0.85 45.10 -45.04
C ALA A 119 0.93 46.63 -45.19
N HIS A 120 2.12 47.14 -45.52
CA HIS A 120 2.21 48.47 -46.11
C HIS A 120 1.63 48.39 -47.53
N PRO A 121 0.60 49.18 -47.88
CA PRO A 121 0.12 49.23 -49.26
C PRO A 121 1.24 49.76 -50.17
N PRO A 122 1.36 49.28 -51.42
CA PRO A 122 2.35 49.80 -52.35
C PRO A 122 2.09 51.29 -52.54
N GLN A 123 3.06 52.13 -52.17
CA GLN A 123 3.01 53.55 -52.49
C GLN A 123 3.20 53.68 -53.99
N LEU A 124 2.14 54.10 -54.69
CA LEU A 124 2.25 54.53 -56.07
C LEU A 124 3.01 55.85 -56.06
N GLU A 125 4.23 55.84 -56.59
CA GLU A 125 4.97 57.06 -56.93
C GLU A 125 4.17 57.83 -58.00
N THR A 126 3.40 58.81 -57.55
CA THR A 126 2.90 59.86 -58.43
C THR A 126 4.06 60.80 -58.76
N LEU A 127 4.83 60.45 -59.79
CA LEU A 127 5.74 61.38 -60.43
C LEU A 127 4.94 62.52 -61.05
N SER A 128 4.86 63.61 -60.31
CA SER A 128 4.54 64.93 -60.82
C SER A 128 5.86 65.60 -61.21
N LEU A 129 5.99 66.03 -62.46
CA LEU A 129 5.97 67.46 -62.80
C LEU A 129 6.32 67.70 -64.28
N LEU A 130 5.48 68.54 -64.89
CA LEU A 130 5.72 69.36 -66.09
C LEU A 130 7.06 70.13 -65.97
N PRO A 131 7.70 70.52 -67.09
CA PRO A 131 7.18 71.55 -68.00
C PRO A 131 7.07 71.13 -69.47
#